data_AF-A0A8T3U4I7-F1
#
_entry.id   AF-A0A8T3U4I7-F1
#
_cell.length_a   1.000
_cell.length_b   1.000
_cell.length_c   1.000
_cell.angle_alpha   90.00
_cell.angle_beta   90.00
_cell.angle_gamma   90.00
#
_symmetry.space_group_name_H-M   'P 1'
#
loop_
_entity.id
_entity.type
_entity.pdbx_description
1 polymer ?
#
loop_
_entity_poly.entity_id
_entity_poly.type
_entity_poly.pdbx_seq_one_letter_code
_entity_poly.pdbx_strand_id
1 'polypeptide(L)'
;MSFLRNFGHNVVPIFGGLIPFNIYDSDSIKEVQGLTLKNVNVSLIIDNEKVLEEFGEILFTHFGISGPTVLRISSKLYNLVSKKYKIKGDDLKKTNKLKDKLDELFKERKIVISIDLKPGLDTEKVKRRIERDFEENINKEIKSVIRGLMPESFGEVFLQKLGIDEIKKINNITKEERNMIIKGLKDFRIELLSYRDIKEAIITHRRN
;
A
#
# COMPACT_ATOMS: atom_id res chain seq x y z
N MET A 1 2.57 -18.93 -26.57
CA MET A 1 3.93 -18.93 -25.97
C MET A 1 4.94 -19.78 -26.75
N SER A 2 4.53 -20.73 -27.60
CA SER A 2 5.44 -21.63 -28.36
C SER A 2 6.05 -21.04 -29.65
N PHE A 3 5.38 -20.10 -30.32
CA PHE A 3 5.82 -19.57 -31.63
C PHE A 3 7.20 -18.89 -31.60
N LEU A 4 7.49 -18.07 -30.58
CA LEU A 4 8.71 -17.25 -30.53
C LEU A 4 9.98 -18.05 -30.18
N ARG A 5 9.85 -19.16 -29.43
CA ARG A 5 11.00 -20.02 -29.12
C ARG A 5 11.53 -20.73 -30.37
N ASN A 6 10.67 -21.02 -31.34
CA ASN A 6 11.05 -21.68 -32.59
C ASN A 6 11.96 -20.83 -33.49
N PHE A 7 12.09 -19.52 -33.23
CA PHE A 7 12.96 -18.61 -33.97
C PHE A 7 14.25 -18.22 -33.20
N GLY A 8 14.58 -18.93 -32.11
CA GLY A 8 15.79 -18.65 -31.34
C GLY A 8 15.70 -17.39 -30.46
N HIS A 9 14.52 -16.79 -30.31
CA HIS A 9 14.33 -15.68 -29.38
C HIS A 9 14.24 -16.19 -27.94
N ASN A 10 14.99 -15.55 -27.03
CA ASN A 10 14.84 -15.75 -25.60
C ASN A 10 13.48 -15.20 -25.15
N VAL A 11 12.53 -16.10 -24.92
CA VAL A 11 11.22 -15.75 -24.35
C VAL A 11 11.39 -15.57 -22.83
N VAL A 12 11.54 -14.31 -22.43
CA VAL A 12 11.56 -13.91 -21.01
C VAL A 12 10.14 -14.02 -20.45
N PRO A 13 9.94 -14.58 -19.25
CA PRO A 13 8.63 -14.62 -18.60
C PRO A 13 8.10 -13.20 -18.36
N ILE A 14 6.87 -12.95 -18.82
CA ILE A 14 6.16 -11.69 -18.56
C ILE A 14 5.72 -11.72 -17.10
N PHE A 15 6.57 -11.27 -16.19
CA PHE A 15 6.10 -10.80 -14.90
C PHE A 15 5.39 -9.49 -15.16
N GLY A 16 4.06 -9.48 -15.05
CA GLY A 16 3.32 -8.29 -15.43
C GLY A 16 3.76 -7.12 -14.56
N GLY A 17 4.39 -6.15 -15.20
CA GLY A 17 4.39 -4.81 -14.68
C GLY A 17 2.98 -4.25 -14.82
N LEU A 18 2.65 -3.26 -13.98
CA LEU A 18 1.32 -2.64 -13.98
C LEU A 18 0.20 -3.61 -13.55
N ILE A 19 0.49 -4.48 -12.58
CA ILE A 19 -0.52 -5.30 -11.92
C ILE A 19 -0.87 -4.70 -10.54
N PRO A 20 -2.14 -4.69 -10.12
CA PRO A 20 -2.56 -4.43 -8.74
C PRO A 20 -2.00 -5.45 -7.73
N PHE A 21 -2.09 -5.14 -6.44
CA PHE A 21 -1.74 -6.07 -5.37
C PHE A 21 -2.96 -6.53 -4.60
N ASN A 22 -3.00 -7.83 -4.26
CA ASN A 22 -3.82 -8.34 -3.17
C ASN A 22 -3.16 -7.97 -1.84
N ILE A 23 -3.95 -7.78 -0.79
CA ILE A 23 -3.45 -7.48 0.55
C ILE A 23 -3.93 -8.53 1.55
N TYR A 24 -3.19 -8.70 2.66
CA TYR A 24 -3.55 -9.69 3.69
C TYR A 24 -4.88 -9.40 4.38
N ASP A 25 -5.18 -8.12 4.59
CA ASP A 25 -6.30 -7.64 5.38
C ASP A 25 -7.33 -6.96 4.48
N SER A 26 -7.75 -7.65 3.41
CA SER A 26 -8.67 -7.08 2.41
C SER A 26 -10.03 -6.74 3.00
N ASP A 27 -10.44 -7.41 4.07
CA ASP A 27 -11.70 -7.14 4.76
C ASP A 27 -11.70 -5.75 5.40
N SER A 28 -10.57 -5.29 5.95
CA SER A 28 -10.43 -3.94 6.52
C SER A 28 -10.63 -2.79 5.53
N ILE A 29 -10.54 -3.06 4.22
CA ILE A 29 -10.67 -2.03 3.18
C ILE A 29 -11.96 -2.14 2.36
N LYS A 30 -12.88 -3.04 2.73
CA LYS A 30 -14.15 -3.24 2.00
C LYS A 30 -14.97 -1.95 1.90
N GLU A 31 -15.03 -1.18 2.98
CA GLU A 31 -15.81 0.06 3.07
C GLU A 31 -15.21 1.20 2.23
N VAL A 32 -13.92 1.11 1.92
CA VAL A 32 -13.22 2.09 1.07
C VAL A 32 -12.98 1.58 -0.35
N GLN A 33 -13.65 0.50 -0.77
CA GLN A 33 -13.56 0.06 -2.15
C GLN A 33 -13.96 1.19 -3.12
N GLY A 34 -13.11 1.45 -4.12
CA GLY A 34 -13.31 2.54 -5.09
C GLY A 34 -12.78 3.89 -4.62
N LEU A 35 -12.44 4.04 -3.34
CA LEU A 35 -11.80 5.25 -2.84
C LEU A 35 -10.42 5.42 -3.45
N THR A 36 -10.12 6.64 -3.89
CA THR A 36 -8.78 7.04 -4.31
C THR A 36 -8.19 8.03 -3.29
N LEU A 37 -7.05 7.67 -2.70
CA LEU A 37 -6.23 8.62 -1.95
C LEU A 37 -5.34 9.37 -2.94
N LYS A 38 -5.39 10.71 -2.89
CA LYS A 38 -4.63 11.58 -3.78
C LYS A 38 -3.58 12.36 -3.02
N ASN A 39 -2.54 12.80 -3.72
CA ASN A 39 -1.45 13.60 -3.17
C ASN A 39 -0.76 12.91 -1.98
N VAL A 40 -0.50 11.62 -2.12
CA VAL A 40 0.18 10.80 -1.10
C VAL A 40 1.57 10.39 -1.57
N ASN A 41 2.48 10.22 -0.62
CA ASN A 41 3.74 9.53 -0.87
C ASN A 41 3.54 8.03 -0.58
N VAL A 42 4.01 7.19 -1.50
CA VAL A 42 3.85 5.73 -1.46
C VAL A 42 5.22 5.09 -1.49
N SER A 43 5.58 4.42 -0.42
CA SER A 43 6.85 3.75 -0.26
C SER A 43 6.69 2.24 -0.37
N LEU A 44 7.54 1.60 -1.18
CA LEU A 44 7.72 0.15 -1.14
C LEU A 44 8.81 -0.18 -0.12
N ILE A 45 8.46 -1.03 0.83
CA ILE A 45 9.33 -1.53 1.88
C ILE A 45 9.54 -3.02 1.65
N ILE A 46 10.81 -3.46 1.64
CA ILE A 46 11.22 -4.86 1.55
C ILE A 46 12.16 -5.16 2.71
N ASP A 47 11.85 -6.14 3.55
CA ASP A 47 12.60 -6.45 4.78
C ASP A 47 12.80 -5.23 5.68
N ASN A 48 11.72 -4.48 5.95
CA ASN A 48 11.74 -3.24 6.75
C ASN A 48 12.60 -2.09 6.20
N GLU A 49 13.19 -2.23 5.02
CA GLU A 49 13.92 -1.16 4.34
C GLU A 49 13.08 -0.54 3.23
N LYS A 50 12.97 0.79 3.22
CA LYS A 50 12.36 1.51 2.10
C LYS A 50 13.27 1.40 0.87
N VAL A 51 12.78 0.77 -0.20
CA VAL A 51 13.54 0.53 -1.44
C VAL A 51 13.12 1.40 -2.62
N LEU A 52 11.92 1.99 -2.55
CA LEU A 52 11.35 2.86 -3.58
C LEU A 52 10.32 3.79 -2.92
N GLU A 53 10.22 5.01 -3.43
CA GLU A 53 9.19 5.97 -3.05
C GLU A 53 8.65 6.65 -4.32
N GLU A 54 7.34 6.85 -4.38
CA GLU A 54 6.63 7.47 -5.48
C GLU A 54 5.53 8.40 -4.93
N PHE A 55 5.37 9.59 -5.53
CA PHE A 55 4.26 10.49 -5.22
C PHE A 55 3.09 10.28 -6.20
N GLY A 56 1.86 10.34 -5.71
CA GLY A 56 0.68 10.32 -6.56
C GLY A 56 -0.58 9.82 -5.85
N GLU A 57 -1.27 8.90 -6.52
CA GLU A 57 -2.57 8.38 -6.09
C GLU A 57 -2.56 6.86 -5.90
N ILE A 58 -3.37 6.38 -4.94
CA ILE A 58 -3.67 4.95 -4.70
C ILE A 58 -5.18 4.75 -4.80
N LEU A 59 -5.60 3.68 -5.45
CA LEU A 59 -6.99 3.22 -5.51
C LEU A 59 -7.17 1.96 -4.64
N PHE A 60 -8.14 1.96 -3.75
CA PHE A 60 -8.56 0.76 -3.03
C PHE A 60 -9.55 -0.07 -3.87
N THR A 61 -9.36 -1.38 -3.91
CA THR A 61 -10.22 -2.34 -4.62
C THR A 61 -10.77 -3.37 -3.63
N HIS A 62 -11.70 -4.22 -4.06
CA HIS A 62 -12.26 -5.29 -3.22
C HIS A 62 -11.23 -6.34 -2.75
N PHE A 63 -10.06 -6.42 -3.40
CA PHE A 63 -9.01 -7.39 -3.09
C PHE A 63 -7.74 -6.77 -2.51
N GLY A 64 -7.57 -5.45 -2.64
CA GLY A 64 -6.33 -4.78 -2.26
C GLY A 64 -6.19 -3.39 -2.85
N ILE A 65 -5.04 -3.11 -3.46
CA ILE A 65 -4.67 -1.77 -3.90
C ILE A 65 -4.22 -1.74 -5.37
N SER A 66 -4.51 -0.62 -6.01
CA SER A 66 -4.27 -0.33 -7.42
C SER A 66 -4.00 1.18 -7.61
N GLY A 67 -4.18 1.67 -8.83
CA GLY A 67 -3.95 3.07 -9.21
C GLY A 67 -2.53 3.30 -9.76
N PRO A 68 -2.29 4.41 -10.47
CA PRO A 68 -1.08 4.62 -11.26
C PRO A 68 0.21 4.40 -10.47
N THR A 69 0.25 4.88 -9.23
CA THR A 69 1.42 4.76 -8.35
C THR A 69 1.71 3.31 -7.99
N VAL A 70 0.68 2.54 -7.62
CA VAL A 70 0.82 1.10 -7.30
C VAL A 70 1.26 0.32 -8.52
N LEU A 71 0.71 0.62 -9.70
CA LEU A 71 1.08 -0.04 -10.95
C LEU A 71 2.56 0.23 -11.33
N ARG A 72 3.05 1.46 -11.12
CA ARG A 72 4.48 1.77 -11.27
C ARG A 72 5.34 0.99 -10.28
N ILE A 73 4.95 0.94 -9.01
CA ILE A 73 5.66 0.17 -7.98
C ILE A 73 5.71 -1.31 -8.34
N SER A 74 4.60 -1.91 -8.77
CA SER A 74 4.52 -3.32 -9.13
C SER A 74 5.43 -3.68 -10.30
N SER A 75 5.56 -2.77 -11.29
CA SER A 75 6.51 -2.94 -12.40
C SER A 75 7.99 -2.99 -11.97
N LYS A 76 8.33 -2.38 -10.84
CA LYS A 76 9.71 -2.30 -10.32
C LYS A 76 10.03 -3.40 -9.31
N LEU A 77 9.02 -3.95 -8.62
CA LEU A 77 9.20 -4.89 -7.50
C LEU A 77 10.07 -6.11 -7.86
N TYR A 78 9.81 -6.75 -9.01
CA TYR A 78 10.61 -7.90 -9.47
C TYR A 78 12.11 -7.58 -9.57
N ASN A 79 12.46 -6.46 -10.19
CA ASN A 79 13.85 -6.04 -10.35
C ASN A 79 14.50 -5.62 -9.03
N LEU A 80 13.74 -4.95 -8.15
CA LEU A 80 14.21 -4.55 -6.83
C LEU A 80 14.55 -5.77 -5.96
N VAL A 81 13.70 -6.80 -5.95
CA VAL A 81 13.97 -8.06 -5.24
C VAL A 81 15.16 -8.79 -5.87
N SER A 82 15.22 -8.88 -7.20
CA SER A 82 16.36 -9.49 -7.91
C SER A 82 17.69 -8.87 -7.48
N LYS A 83 17.75 -7.54 -7.45
CA LYS A 83 18.94 -6.76 -7.08
C LYS A 83 19.28 -6.95 -5.61
N LYS A 84 18.31 -6.79 -4.71
CA LYS A 84 18.50 -6.90 -3.24
C LYS A 84 19.05 -8.27 -2.85
N TYR A 85 18.51 -9.32 -3.45
CA TYR A 85 18.90 -10.71 -3.17
C TYR A 85 19.99 -11.28 -4.10
N LYS A 86 20.58 -10.43 -4.96
CA LYS A 86 21.65 -10.81 -5.90
C LYS A 86 21.32 -12.07 -6.71
N ILE A 87 20.06 -12.22 -7.13
CA ILE A 87 19.60 -13.40 -7.87
C ILE A 87 20.12 -13.36 -9.31
N LYS A 88 21.00 -14.31 -9.65
CA LYS A 88 21.62 -14.51 -10.97
C LYS A 88 21.25 -15.86 -11.56
N GLY A 89 21.38 -16.01 -12.88
CA GLY A 89 21.13 -17.23 -13.63
C GLY A 89 20.82 -16.93 -15.09
N ASP A 90 20.66 -17.96 -15.91
CA ASP A 90 19.95 -17.83 -17.19
C ASP A 90 18.51 -17.34 -16.95
N ASP A 91 17.85 -16.80 -17.99
CA ASP A 91 16.53 -16.17 -17.85
C ASP A 91 15.52 -17.09 -17.16
N LEU A 92 15.53 -18.39 -17.48
CA LEU A 92 14.58 -19.36 -16.92
C LEU A 92 14.87 -19.65 -15.43
N LYS A 93 16.12 -19.96 -15.09
CA LYS A 93 16.52 -20.23 -13.70
C LYS A 93 16.38 -19.01 -12.82
N LYS A 94 16.75 -17.84 -13.35
CA LYS A 94 16.61 -16.55 -12.67
C LYS A 94 15.14 -16.28 -12.35
N THR A 95 14.25 -16.50 -13.32
CA THR A 95 12.80 -16.39 -13.14
C THR A 95 12.29 -17.27 -12.02
N ASN A 96 12.58 -18.57 -12.06
CA ASN A 96 12.04 -19.49 -11.05
C ASN A 96 12.52 -19.09 -9.64
N LYS A 97 13.82 -18.86 -9.48
CA LYS A 97 14.41 -18.47 -8.19
C LYS A 97 13.82 -17.16 -7.65
N LEU A 98 13.54 -16.20 -8.52
CA LEU A 98 12.97 -14.91 -8.13
C LEU A 98 11.48 -15.01 -7.83
N LYS A 99 10.74 -15.87 -8.54
CA LYS A 99 9.35 -16.17 -8.20
C LYS A 99 9.27 -16.80 -6.80
N ASP A 100 10.06 -17.84 -6.55
CA ASP A 100 10.10 -18.51 -5.24
C ASP A 100 10.46 -17.52 -4.13
N LYS A 101 11.41 -16.62 -4.39
CA LYS A 101 11.79 -15.59 -3.43
C LYS A 101 10.68 -14.55 -3.18
N LEU A 102 9.97 -14.13 -4.23
CA LEU A 102 8.82 -13.23 -4.06
C LEU A 102 7.71 -13.89 -3.24
N ASP A 103 7.39 -15.15 -3.54
CA ASP A 103 6.38 -15.92 -2.81
C ASP A 103 6.76 -16.08 -1.32
N GLU A 104 8.03 -16.34 -1.02
CA GLU A 104 8.57 -16.33 0.34
C GLU A 104 8.37 -14.97 1.03
N LEU A 105 8.78 -13.87 0.38
CA LEU A 105 8.70 -12.52 0.96
C LEU A 105 7.26 -12.05 1.19
N PHE A 106 6.35 -12.38 0.28
CA PHE A 106 4.92 -12.15 0.48
C PHE A 106 4.43 -12.93 1.69
N LYS A 107 4.68 -14.26 1.74
CA LYS A 107 4.27 -15.14 2.84
C LYS A 107 4.77 -14.68 4.21
N GLU A 108 5.98 -14.17 4.26
CA GLU A 108 6.62 -13.64 5.48
C GLU A 108 6.24 -12.19 5.80
N ARG A 109 5.29 -11.59 5.06
CA ARG A 109 4.84 -10.19 5.24
C ARG A 109 5.97 -9.17 5.13
N LYS A 110 6.99 -9.48 4.33
CA LYS A 110 8.18 -8.65 4.15
C LYS A 110 8.06 -7.63 3.02
N ILE A 111 7.00 -7.71 2.22
CA ILE A 111 6.69 -6.72 1.18
C ILE A 111 5.52 -5.87 1.65
N VAL A 112 5.80 -4.60 1.93
CA VAL A 112 4.84 -3.67 2.55
C VAL A 112 4.77 -2.39 1.74
N ILE A 113 3.58 -1.84 1.56
CA ILE A 113 3.37 -0.47 1.11
C ILE A 113 3.16 0.42 2.33
N SER A 114 3.92 1.50 2.42
CA SER A 114 3.72 2.56 3.40
C SER A 114 3.17 3.79 2.69
N ILE A 115 2.10 4.37 3.25
CA ILE A 115 1.42 5.54 2.71
C ILE A 115 1.61 6.70 3.69
N ASP A 116 2.23 7.77 3.21
CA ASP A 116 2.28 9.05 3.89
C ASP A 116 1.14 9.93 3.37
N LEU A 117 0.14 10.14 4.22
CA LEU A 117 -1.08 10.91 3.93
C LEU A 117 -0.85 12.42 4.04
N LYS A 118 0.31 12.84 4.56
CA LYS A 118 0.67 14.25 4.78
C LYS A 118 2.09 14.52 4.25
N PRO A 119 2.37 14.28 2.96
CA PRO A 119 3.73 14.41 2.43
C PRO A 119 4.27 15.85 2.48
N GLY A 120 3.39 16.84 2.46
CA GLY A 120 3.77 18.26 2.59
C GLY A 120 4.06 18.74 4.01
N LEU A 121 3.92 17.87 5.03
CA LEU A 121 4.14 18.21 6.43
C LEU A 121 5.16 17.26 7.06
N ASP A 122 6.13 17.83 7.78
CA ASP A 122 6.98 17.05 8.68
C ASP A 122 6.18 16.57 9.91
N THR A 123 6.74 15.61 10.64
CA THR A 123 6.09 14.98 11.79
C THR A 123 5.72 15.98 12.89
N GLU A 124 6.54 17.00 13.13
CA GLU A 124 6.27 18.01 14.14
C GLU A 124 5.10 18.92 13.74
N LYS A 125 4.99 19.29 12.47
CA LYS A 125 3.83 20.03 11.95
C LYS A 125 2.55 19.20 11.99
N VAL A 126 2.63 17.90 11.67
CA VAL A 126 1.48 16.99 11.81
C VAL A 126 1.05 16.92 13.28
N LYS A 127 2.00 16.72 14.20
CA LYS A 127 1.73 16.67 15.63
C LYS A 127 1.02 17.93 16.14
N ARG A 128 1.57 19.12 15.85
CA ARG A 128 0.96 20.40 16.26
C ARG A 128 -0.46 20.57 15.72
N ARG A 129 -0.70 20.13 14.47
CA ARG A 129 -2.03 20.18 13.88
C ARG A 129 -3.01 19.26 14.61
N ILE A 130 -2.61 18.01 14.90
CA ILE A 130 -3.44 17.06 15.64
C ILE A 130 -3.73 17.55 17.06
N GLU A 131 -2.74 18.12 17.74
CA GLU A 131 -2.93 18.67 19.09
C GLU A 131 -3.97 19.79 19.09
N ARG A 132 -3.85 20.76 18.17
CA ARG A 132 -4.84 21.84 18.03
C ARG A 132 -6.23 21.31 17.68
N ASP A 133 -6.32 20.41 16.70
CA ASP A 133 -7.61 19.87 16.26
C ASP A 133 -8.29 19.05 17.39
N PHE A 134 -7.50 18.43 18.28
CA PHE A 134 -8.02 17.72 19.44
C PHE A 134 -8.48 18.66 20.55
N GLU A 135 -7.73 19.73 20.83
CA GLU A 135 -8.10 20.76 21.81
C GLU A 135 -9.41 21.47 21.46
N GLU A 136 -9.68 21.69 20.17
CA GLU A 136 -10.94 22.30 19.69
C GLU A 136 -12.13 21.34 19.73
N ASN A 137 -11.89 20.03 19.89
CA ASN A 137 -12.90 18.97 19.73
C ASN A 137 -12.93 17.95 20.88
N ILE A 138 -12.50 18.34 22.08
CA ILE A 138 -12.36 17.50 23.31
C ILE A 138 -13.52 16.52 23.54
N ASN A 139 -14.76 16.99 23.36
CA ASN A 139 -15.97 16.22 23.70
C ASN A 139 -16.54 15.42 22.52
N LYS A 140 -15.98 15.57 21.31
CA LYS A 140 -16.42 14.85 20.11
C LYS A 140 -15.78 13.46 20.05
N GLU A 141 -16.42 12.57 19.32
CA GLU A 141 -15.89 11.25 18.97
C GLU A 141 -14.73 11.40 17.98
N ILE A 142 -13.71 10.54 18.11
CA ILE A 142 -12.50 10.59 17.28
C ILE A 142 -12.80 10.45 15.79
N LYS A 143 -13.79 9.63 15.41
CA LYS A 143 -14.20 9.49 14.00
C LYS A 143 -14.63 10.81 13.37
N SER A 144 -15.36 11.66 14.10
CA SER A 144 -15.81 12.95 13.60
C SER A 144 -14.64 13.92 13.36
N VAL A 145 -13.56 13.81 14.16
CA VAL A 145 -12.37 14.65 14.02
C VAL A 145 -11.46 14.13 12.90
N ILE A 146 -11.21 12.82 12.86
CA ILE A 146 -10.34 12.19 11.87
C ILE A 146 -10.87 12.34 10.44
N ARG A 147 -12.20 12.27 10.24
CA ARG A 147 -12.85 12.52 8.93
C ARG A 147 -12.52 13.91 8.35
N GLY A 148 -12.19 14.90 9.18
CA GLY A 148 -11.73 16.22 8.71
C GLY A 148 -10.29 16.25 8.19
N LEU A 149 -9.51 15.20 8.44
CA LEU A 149 -8.08 15.13 8.13
C LEU A 149 -7.76 14.33 6.87
N MET A 150 -8.69 13.53 6.38
CA MET A 150 -8.53 12.60 5.25
C MET A 150 -9.88 12.43 4.54
N PRO A 151 -9.96 11.80 3.36
CA PRO A 151 -11.25 11.51 2.72
C PRO A 151 -12.18 10.76 3.68
N GLU A 152 -13.47 11.14 3.69
CA GLU A 152 -14.41 10.78 4.77
C GLU A 152 -14.47 9.27 5.06
N SER A 153 -14.57 8.43 4.02
CA SER A 153 -14.67 6.97 4.19
C SER A 153 -13.37 6.31 4.66
N PHE A 154 -12.22 6.99 4.58
CA PHE A 154 -10.94 6.41 5.02
C PHE A 154 -10.71 6.51 6.52
N GLY A 155 -11.40 7.42 7.22
CA GLY A 155 -11.17 7.68 8.64
C GLY A 155 -11.41 6.46 9.53
N GLU A 156 -12.44 5.67 9.22
CA GLU A 156 -12.80 4.47 9.97
C GLU A 156 -11.78 3.36 9.77
N VAL A 157 -11.43 3.06 8.52
CA VAL A 157 -10.36 2.11 8.17
C VAL A 157 -9.04 2.49 8.82
N PHE A 158 -8.72 3.79 8.84
CA PHE A 158 -7.52 4.29 9.49
C PHE A 158 -7.52 4.00 11.00
N LEU A 159 -8.61 4.30 11.70
CA LEU A 159 -8.74 4.06 13.15
C LEU A 159 -8.77 2.57 13.48
N GLN A 160 -9.52 1.78 12.72
CA GLN A 160 -9.60 0.33 12.86
C GLN A 160 -8.22 -0.31 12.74
N LYS A 161 -7.42 0.12 11.74
CA LYS A 161 -6.06 -0.41 11.54
C LYS A 161 -5.11 -0.09 12.69
N LEU A 162 -5.35 1.03 13.38
CA LEU A 162 -4.60 1.42 14.58
C LEU A 162 -5.14 0.77 15.86
N GLY A 163 -6.26 0.04 15.80
CA GLY A 163 -6.90 -0.55 16.97
C GLY A 163 -7.52 0.50 17.90
N ILE A 164 -7.94 1.65 17.37
CA ILE A 164 -8.52 2.75 18.14
C ILE A 164 -10.04 2.70 17.99
N ASP A 165 -10.76 2.72 19.11
CA ASP A 165 -12.22 2.78 19.12
C ASP A 165 -12.72 4.11 18.54
N GLU A 166 -13.50 4.02 17.46
CA GLU A 166 -13.95 5.15 16.66
C GLU A 166 -14.94 6.09 17.39
N ILE A 167 -15.68 5.57 18.38
CA ILE A 167 -16.63 6.35 19.20
C ILE A 167 -15.97 6.97 20.43
N LYS A 168 -14.69 6.67 20.68
CA LYS A 168 -13.96 7.21 21.81
C LYS A 168 -13.86 8.74 21.70
N LYS A 169 -14.19 9.43 22.78
CA LYS A 169 -14.06 10.89 22.84
C LYS A 169 -12.60 11.33 22.87
N ILE A 170 -12.30 12.48 22.26
CA ILE A 170 -10.94 13.03 22.19
C ILE A 170 -10.28 13.17 23.57
N ASN A 171 -11.02 13.61 24.59
CA ASN A 171 -10.48 13.71 25.96
C ASN A 171 -10.10 12.38 26.61
N ASN A 172 -10.59 11.26 26.08
CA ASN A 172 -10.24 9.92 26.54
C ASN A 172 -9.12 9.29 25.69
N ILE A 173 -8.66 9.95 24.62
CA ILE A 173 -7.55 9.47 23.78
C ILE A 173 -6.23 9.57 24.55
N THR A 174 -5.52 8.45 24.68
CA THR A 174 -4.24 8.39 25.38
C THR A 174 -3.12 9.05 24.56
N LYS A 175 -1.99 9.34 25.22
CA LYS A 175 -0.80 9.85 24.54
C LYS A 175 -0.27 8.84 23.52
N GLU A 176 -0.34 7.56 23.84
CA GLU A 176 0.07 6.45 22.99
C GLU A 176 -0.80 6.38 21.73
N GLU A 177 -2.14 6.40 21.89
CA GLU A 177 -3.08 6.42 20.76
C GLU A 177 -2.87 7.66 19.87
N ARG A 178 -2.68 8.84 20.49
CA ARG A 178 -2.37 10.08 19.74
C ARG A 178 -1.08 9.94 18.93
N ASN A 179 -0.03 9.36 19.51
CA ASN A 179 1.23 9.12 18.81
C ASN A 179 1.06 8.09 17.68
N MET A 180 0.22 7.07 17.87
CA MET A 180 -0.13 6.11 16.81
C MET A 180 -0.86 6.79 15.65
N ILE A 181 -1.79 7.70 15.93
CA ILE A 181 -2.47 8.51 14.90
C ILE A 181 -1.46 9.36 14.13
N ILE A 182 -0.59 10.10 14.83
CA ILE A 182 0.43 10.95 14.20
C ILE A 182 1.37 10.11 13.32
N LYS A 183 1.83 8.97 13.82
CA LYS A 183 2.67 8.05 13.05
C LYS A 183 1.91 7.48 11.85
N GLY A 184 0.68 7.04 12.03
CA GLY A 184 -0.16 6.48 10.97
C GLY A 184 -0.41 7.47 9.84
N LEU A 185 -0.53 8.77 10.15
CA LEU A 185 -0.66 9.81 9.11
C LEU A 185 0.57 9.95 8.21
N LYS A 186 1.74 9.53 8.70
CA LYS A 186 3.02 9.55 7.96
C LYS A 186 3.47 8.18 7.44
N ASP A 187 2.96 7.10 8.01
CA ASP A 187 3.39 5.72 7.75
C ASP A 187 2.21 4.74 7.94
N PHE A 188 1.17 4.87 7.11
CA PHE A 188 0.05 3.93 7.07
C PHE A 188 0.45 2.68 6.26
N ARG A 189 0.66 1.56 6.96
CA ARG A 189 1.23 0.34 6.36
C ARG A 189 0.17 -0.65 5.90
N ILE A 190 0.38 -1.18 4.69
CA ILE A 190 -0.43 -2.22 4.05
C ILE A 190 0.50 -3.38 3.67
N GLU A 191 0.26 -4.55 4.25
CA GLU A 191 1.00 -5.77 3.96
C GLU A 191 0.47 -6.41 2.68
N LEU A 192 1.35 -6.60 1.70
CA LEU A 192 0.97 -7.18 0.41
C LEU A 192 0.93 -8.69 0.49
N LEU A 193 -0.12 -9.29 -0.06
CA LEU A 193 -0.30 -10.75 -0.11
C LEU A 193 0.29 -11.35 -1.39
N SER A 194 0.05 -10.72 -2.53
CA SER A 194 0.55 -11.17 -3.83
C SER A 194 0.26 -10.14 -4.91
N TYR A 195 0.84 -10.33 -6.10
CA TYR A 195 0.30 -9.69 -7.31
C TYR A 195 -1.12 -10.22 -7.58
N ARG A 196 -1.96 -9.40 -8.21
CA ARG A 196 -3.21 -9.90 -8.80
C ARG A 196 -2.91 -10.80 -10.01
N ASP A 197 -3.78 -11.76 -10.28
CA ASP A 197 -3.64 -12.59 -11.48
C ASP A 197 -3.79 -11.75 -12.76
N ILE A 198 -2.87 -11.94 -13.70
CA ILE A 198 -2.82 -11.22 -14.99
C ILE A 198 -4.13 -11.38 -15.78
N LYS A 199 -4.81 -12.53 -15.63
CA LYS A 199 -6.08 -12.80 -16.34
C LYS A 199 -7.18 -11.83 -15.93
N GLU A 200 -7.19 -11.35 -14.69
CA GLU A 200 -8.23 -10.46 -14.18
C GLU A 200 -7.86 -8.98 -14.37
N ALA A 201 -6.55 -8.65 -14.46
CA ALA A 201 -6.08 -7.30 -14.79
C ALA A 201 -6.48 -6.85 -16.21
N ILE A 202 -6.70 -7.78 -17.14
CA ILE A 202 -7.05 -7.50 -18.55
C ILE A 202 -8.57 -7.32 -18.74
N ILE A 203 -9.42 -7.84 -17.84
CA ILE A 203 -10.87 -7.92 -18.09
C ILE A 203 -11.62 -6.62 -17.73
N THR A 204 -11.02 -5.67 -17.01
CA THR A 204 -11.76 -4.49 -16.51
C THR A 204 -11.64 -3.21 -17.36
N HIS A 205 -11.57 -3.30 -18.70
CA HIS A 205 -11.80 -2.14 -19.58
C HIS A 205 -12.56 -2.53 -20.86
N ARG A 206 -13.89 -2.57 -20.76
CA ARG A 206 -14.83 -2.19 -21.83
C ARG A 206 -16.20 -1.94 -21.19
N ARG A 207 -16.45 -0.69 -20.78
CA ARG A 207 -17.80 -0.12 -20.80
C ARG A 207 -17.78 0.96 -21.87
N ASN A 208 -18.42 0.64 -23.00
CA ASN A 208 -19.11 1.65 -23.80
C ASN A 208 -20.27 2.21 -22.98
#